data_AF-A0A8G1Z1D9-F1
#
_entry.id   AF-A0A8G1Z1D9-F1
#
_cell.length_a   1.000
_cell.length_b   1.000
_cell.length_c   1.000
_cell.angle_alpha   90.00
_cell.angle_beta   90.00
_cell.angle_gamma   90.00
#
_symmetry.space_group_name_H-M   'P 1'
#
loop_
_entity.id
_entity.type
_entity.pdbx_description
1 polymer ?
#
loop_
_entity_poly.entity_id
_entity_poly.type
_entity_poly.pdbx_seq_one_letter_code
_entity_poly.pdbx_strand_id
1 'polypeptide(L)'
;MAIARCTSHPITRDTKEPYQVHALPIGYPTTAAVCGRVGCEDPARIWLTPDEAKKHSAGQRVFGVKTHSVKVRVGADLISN
;
A
#
# COMPACT_ATOMS: atom_id res chain seq x y z
N MET A 1 2.22 3.40 8.84
CA MET A 1 3.28 3.03 7.88
C MET A 1 2.69 2.11 6.85
N ALA A 2 2.93 2.39 5.57
CA ALA A 2 2.30 1.66 4.49
C ALA A 2 2.64 0.15 4.52
N ILE A 3 1.76 -0.67 3.95
CA ILE A 3 1.97 -2.11 3.83
C ILE A 3 1.59 -2.59 2.43
N ALA A 4 2.41 -3.49 1.89
CA ALA A 4 2.24 -4.06 0.55
C ALA A 4 1.49 -5.41 0.63
N ARG A 5 0.29 -5.47 0.03
CA ARG A 5 -0.55 -6.67 -0.03
C ARG A 5 -1.29 -6.76 -1.36
N CYS A 6 -1.38 -7.95 -1.94
CA CYS A 6 -2.17 -8.20 -3.15
C CYS A 6 -3.67 -8.29 -2.85
N THR A 7 -4.48 -8.46 -3.89
CA THR A 7 -5.93 -8.71 -3.84
C THR A 7 -6.31 -9.91 -2.99
N SER A 8 -5.57 -11.01 -3.12
CA SER A 8 -5.84 -12.29 -2.45
C SER A 8 -5.47 -12.27 -0.96
N HIS A 9 -4.71 -11.26 -0.52
CA HIS A 9 -4.25 -11.12 0.87
C HIS A 9 -4.67 -9.77 1.47
N PRO A 10 -5.98 -9.47 1.55
CA PRO A 10 -6.48 -8.20 2.07
C PRO A 10 -6.12 -8.02 3.55
N ILE A 11 -6.14 -6.77 4.00
CA ILE A 11 -5.92 -6.45 5.41
C ILE A 11 -7.25 -6.61 6.15
N THR A 12 -7.42 -7.74 6.81
CA THR A 12 -8.63 -8.07 7.58
C THR A 12 -8.50 -7.75 9.07
N ARG A 13 -7.38 -7.18 9.50
CA ARG A 13 -7.12 -7.00 10.93
C ARG A 13 -7.73 -5.72 11.45
N ASP A 14 -8.54 -5.88 12.50
CA ASP A 14 -8.89 -4.82 13.42
C ASP A 14 -7.62 -4.41 14.18
N THR A 15 -6.96 -3.38 13.67
CA THR A 15 -5.72 -2.85 14.21
C THR A 15 -5.98 -1.44 14.71
N LYS A 16 -5.23 -0.99 15.72
CA LYS A 16 -5.33 0.38 16.25
C LYS A 16 -5.22 1.46 15.14
N GLU A 17 -4.59 1.14 14.01
CA GLU A 17 -4.56 1.98 12.80
C GLU A 17 -5.19 1.22 11.62
N PRO A 18 -6.49 1.37 11.35
CA PRO A 18 -7.15 0.65 10.28
C PRO A 18 -6.66 1.14 8.91
N TYR A 19 -6.14 0.22 8.10
CA TYR A 19 -5.82 0.48 6.70
C TYR A 19 -7.11 0.45 5.87
N GLN A 20 -7.68 1.60 5.59
CA GLN A 20 -8.99 1.70 4.93
C GLN A 20 -8.90 1.88 3.41
N VAL A 21 -7.81 2.48 2.94
CA VAL A 21 -7.59 2.81 1.53
C VAL A 21 -6.23 2.31 1.08
N HIS A 22 -6.12 2.09 -0.22
CA HIS A 22 -4.86 1.76 -0.86
C HIS A 22 -4.63 2.62 -2.10
N ALA A 23 -3.36 2.82 -2.42
CA ALA A 23 -2.91 3.39 -3.68
C ALA A 23 -2.21 2.32 -4.50
N LEU A 24 -2.27 2.47 -5.82
CA LEU A 24 -1.54 1.58 -6.72
C LEU A 24 -0.10 2.06 -6.92
N PRO A 25 0.89 1.17 -6.82
CA PRO A 25 2.27 1.51 -7.19
C PRO A 25 2.34 1.84 -8.69
N ILE A 26 3.33 2.64 -9.07
CA ILE A 26 3.54 2.96 -10.49
C ILE A 26 3.75 1.66 -11.28
N GLY A 27 3.06 1.56 -12.42
CA GLY A 27 3.11 0.41 -13.33
C GLY A 27 2.19 -0.76 -12.96
N TYR A 28 1.40 -0.68 -11.88
CA TYR A 28 0.45 -1.74 -11.53
C TYR A 28 -0.51 -2.07 -12.70
N PRO A 29 -0.75 -3.35 -13.05
CA PRO A 29 -0.31 -4.56 -12.34
C PRO A 29 1.13 -5.01 -12.65
N THR A 30 1.76 -4.51 -13.71
CA THR A 30 3.15 -4.82 -14.10
C THR A 30 4.16 -3.99 -13.29
N THR A 31 4.14 -4.14 -11.96
CA THR A 31 4.92 -3.32 -11.02
C THR A 31 6.04 -4.12 -10.32
N ALA A 32 7.07 -3.41 -9.84
CA ALA A 32 8.12 -4.00 -9.00
C ALA A 32 7.68 -4.23 -7.54
N ALA A 33 6.55 -3.66 -7.11
CA ALA A 33 6.03 -3.87 -5.76
C ALA A 33 5.27 -5.20 -5.68
N VAL A 34 5.85 -6.15 -4.94
CA VAL A 34 5.31 -7.50 -4.75
C VAL A 34 4.68 -7.65 -3.35
N CYS A 35 3.67 -8.51 -3.23
CA CYS A 35 3.00 -8.79 -1.97
C CYS A 35 3.99 -9.22 -0.89
N GLY A 36 4.01 -8.54 0.25
CA GLY A 36 4.91 -8.91 1.35
C GLY A 36 4.45 -10.12 2.18
N ARG A 37 3.60 -11.02 1.64
CA ARG A 37 3.19 -12.26 2.29
C ARG A 37 4.19 -13.33 1.87
N VAL A 38 4.69 -14.11 2.83
CA VAL A 38 5.66 -15.18 2.56
C VAL A 38 5.07 -16.13 1.51
N GLY A 39 5.83 -16.37 0.44
CA GLY A 39 5.46 -17.26 -0.67
C GLY A 39 4.46 -16.68 -1.67
N CYS A 40 4.17 -15.38 -1.64
CA CYS A 40 3.27 -14.73 -2.60
C CYS A 40 4.04 -13.76 -3.51
N GLU A 41 3.91 -13.93 -4.82
CA GLU A 41 4.56 -13.08 -5.84
C GLU A 41 3.58 -12.17 -6.59
N ASP A 42 2.31 -12.14 -6.17
CA ASP A 42 1.30 -11.29 -6.77
C ASP A 42 1.65 -9.79 -6.63
N PRO A 43 1.27 -8.96 -7.60
CA PRO A 43 1.51 -7.52 -7.54
C PRO A 43 0.78 -6.90 -6.33
N ALA A 44 1.52 -6.10 -5.57
CA ALA A 44 1.01 -5.48 -4.36
C ALA A 44 0.22 -4.20 -4.65
N ARG A 45 -0.78 -3.97 -3.81
CA ARG A 45 -1.39 -2.68 -3.55
C ARG A 45 -0.75 -2.11 -2.29
N ILE A 46 -0.59 -0.79 -2.25
CA ILE A 46 0.03 -0.11 -1.11
C ILE A 46 -1.07 0.45 -0.22
N TRP A 47 -1.31 -0.25 0.87
CA TRP A 47 -2.30 0.14 1.88
C TRP A 47 -1.73 1.24 2.76
N LEU A 48 -2.55 2.26 2.99
CA LEU A 48 -2.17 3.46 3.74
C LEU A 48 -2.90 3.50 5.08
N THR A 49 -2.20 3.95 6.13
CA THR A 49 -2.88 4.37 7.37
C THR A 49 -3.66 5.67 7.16
N PRO A 50 -4.56 6.07 8.07
CA PRO A 50 -5.31 7.32 7.92
C PRO A 50 -4.42 8.56 7.74
N ASP A 51 -3.28 8.62 8.42
CA ASP A 51 -2.33 9.74 8.29
C ASP A 51 -1.58 9.71 6.95
N GLU A 52 -1.27 8.53 6.42
CA GLU A 52 -0.66 8.39 5.11
C GLU A 52 -1.65 8.72 3.99
N ALA A 53 -2.93 8.39 4.16
CA ALA A 53 -3.99 8.80 3.25
C ALA A 53 -4.12 10.34 3.21
N LYS A 54 -4.10 11.03 4.37
CA LYS A 54 -4.07 12.50 4.41
C LYS A 54 -2.85 13.08 3.68
N LYS A 55 -1.66 12.49 3.90
CA LYS A 55 -0.44 12.89 3.19
C LYS A 55 -0.54 12.66 1.68
N HIS A 56 -1.15 11.56 1.27
CA HIS A 56 -1.44 11.29 -0.14
C HIS A 56 -2.37 12.36 -0.72
N SER A 57 -3.47 12.69 -0.04
CA SER A 57 -4.35 13.79 -0.46
C SER A 57 -3.63 15.14 -0.54
N ALA A 58 -2.60 15.36 0.29
CA ALA A 58 -1.74 16.54 0.26
C ALA A 58 -0.64 16.50 -0.83
N GLY A 59 -0.64 15.50 -1.71
CA GLY A 59 0.30 15.38 -2.84
C GLY A 59 1.51 14.49 -2.59
N GLN A 60 1.67 13.88 -1.41
CA GLN A 60 2.75 12.92 -1.19
C GLN A 60 2.52 11.65 -2.02
N ARG A 61 3.54 11.20 -2.75
CA ARG A 61 3.47 10.02 -3.64
C ARG A 61 4.48 8.92 -3.30
N VAL A 62 5.32 9.12 -2.30
CA VAL A 62 6.34 8.15 -1.88
C VAL A 62 6.10 7.76 -0.43
N PHE A 63 5.86 6.47 -0.20
CA PHE A 63 5.52 5.93 1.11
C PHE A 63 6.52 4.84 1.50
N GLY A 64 6.94 4.85 2.76
CA GLY A 64 7.78 3.79 3.32
C GLY A 64 6.93 2.59 3.70
N VAL A 65 7.37 1.39 3.30
CA VAL A 65 6.71 0.15 3.71
C VAL A 65 7.18 -0.22 5.12
N LYS A 66 6.31 -0.85 5.92
CA LYS A 66 6.59 -1.34 7.27
C LYS A 66 7.99 -1.99 7.35
N THR A 67 8.70 -1.71 8.44
CA THR A 67 10.13 -2.00 8.69
C THR A 67 11.14 -1.10 7.97
N HIS A 68 10.68 -0.08 7.23
CA HIS A 68 11.53 0.91 6.54
C HIS A 68 12.52 0.30 5.52
N SER A 69 12.28 -0.94 5.08
CA SER A 69 13.14 -1.64 4.14
C SER A 69 13.17 -0.99 2.76
N VAL A 70 12.01 -0.48 2.30
CA VAL A 70 11.85 0.13 0.98
C VAL A 70 10.85 1.28 1.02
N LYS A 71 10.95 2.17 0.03
CA LYS A 71 9.93 3.18 -0.29
C LYS A 71 9.31 2.87 -1.64
N VAL A 72 8.00 3.03 -1.76
CA VAL A 72 7.25 2.78 -2.99
C VAL A 72 6.62 4.08 -3.47
N ARG A 73 6.77 4.38 -4.75
CA ARG A 73 6.06 5.47 -5.41
C ARG A 73 4.70 4.97 -5.92
N VAL A 74 3.64 5.72 -5.65
CA VAL A 74 2.26 5.39 -5.99
C VAL A 74 1.63 6.43 -6.92
N GLY A 75 0.55 6.05 -7.59
CA GLY A 75 -0.28 6.92 -8.41
C GLY A 75 -1.10 7.93 -7.60
N ALA A 76 -1.88 8.75 -8.30
CA ALA A 76 -2.68 9.82 -7.71
C ALA A 76 -4.05 9.35 -7.17
N ASP A 77 -4.44 8.11 -7.42
CA ASP A 77 -5.73 7.58 -7.01
C ASP A 77 -5.65 6.88 -5.65
N LEU A 78 -6.66 7.14 -4.81
CA LEU A 78 -6.94 6.38 -3.60
C LEU A 78 -8.19 5.53 -3.84
N ILE A 79 -8.05 4.24 -3.56
CA ILE A 79 -9.11 3.25 -3.75
C ILE A 79 -9.51 2.76 -2.37
N SER A 80 -10.78 2.94 -2.02
CA SER A 80 -11.41 2.29 -0.87
C SER A 80 -11.79 0.86 -1.20
N ASN A 81 -11.79 -0.01 -0.20
CA ASN A 81 -12.42 -1.32 -0.31
C ASN A 81 -13.94 -1.22 -0.32
#